data_AF-A0A7C2QQZ6-F1
#
_entry.id   AF-A0A7C2QQZ6-F1
#
_cell.length_a   1.000
_cell.length_b   1.000
_cell.length_c   1.000
_cell.angle_alpha   90.00
_cell.angle_beta   90.00
_cell.angle_gamma   90.00
#
_symmetry.space_group_name_H-M   'P 1'
#
loop_
_entity.id
_entity.type
_entity.pdbx_description
1 polymer ?
#
loop_
_entity_poly.entity_id
_entity_poly.type
_entity_poly.pdbx_seq_one_letter_code
_entity_poly.pdbx_strand_id
1 'polypeptide(L)'
;MKTVLICLFMLLLTTVPLLAEQNEFLTDEKEKEFVLPLLLNFLPGFGIGSYLQGDTTGGTILLIGDIVGYGLLGTAFLCVLGSIFWGAVTFQFQDWYNLSAPEWMVVIGGSIFVVSKLFGIIRPIWFGVEYNENLKRKKAAVDVSPVVEPAPDGGALKFGLKIHTIIPL
;
A
#
# COMPACT_ATOMS: atom_id res chain seq x y z
N MET A 1 -21.40 6.73 21.48
CA MET A 1 -20.69 7.36 20.34
C MET A 1 -19.33 6.74 20.07
N LYS A 2 -18.43 6.60 21.06
CA LYS A 2 -17.06 6.05 20.85
C LYS A 2 -17.05 4.66 20.19
N THR A 3 -17.91 3.73 20.63
CA THR A 3 -18.00 2.37 20.07
C THR A 3 -18.49 2.33 18.63
N VAL A 4 -19.44 3.21 18.27
CA VAL A 4 -19.97 3.31 16.90
C VAL A 4 -18.91 3.89 15.96
N LEU A 5 -18.14 4.87 16.43
CA LEU A 5 -17.03 5.46 15.68
C LEU A 5 -15.91 4.42 15.42
N ILE A 6 -15.59 3.61 16.43
CA ILE A 6 -14.60 2.52 16.31
C ILE A 6 -15.08 1.46 15.32
N CYS A 7 -16.36 1.06 15.39
CA CYS A 7 -16.91 0.10 14.43
C CYS A 7 -16.92 0.65 13.00
N LEU A 8 -17.26 1.93 12.80
CA LEU A 8 -17.19 2.58 11.49
C LEU A 8 -15.77 2.64 10.95
N PHE A 9 -14.80 2.96 11.81
CA PHE A 9 -13.39 2.98 11.43
C PHE A 9 -12.87 1.58 11.07
N MET A 10 -13.22 0.56 11.86
CA MET A 10 -12.91 -0.85 11.57
C MET A 10 -13.56 -1.30 10.26
N LEU A 11 -14.82 -0.92 10.01
CA LEU A 11 -15.52 -1.26 8.78
C LEU A 11 -14.82 -0.62 7.57
N LEU A 12 -14.43 0.65 7.69
CA LEU A 12 -13.70 1.40 6.65
C LEU A 12 -12.30 0.82 6.41
N LEU A 13 -11.62 0.34 7.45
CA LEU A 13 -10.35 -0.39 7.35
C LEU A 13 -10.48 -1.72 6.63
N THR A 14 -11.63 -2.41 6.74
CA THR A 14 -11.86 -3.70 6.08
C THR A 14 -12.42 -3.58 4.66
N THR A 15 -13.16 -2.51 4.36
CA THR A 15 -13.78 -2.34 3.02
C THR A 15 -12.78 -1.83 2.00
N VAL A 16 -11.80 -1.01 2.38
CA VAL A 16 -10.77 -0.50 1.45
C VAL A 16 -9.90 -1.63 0.85
N PRO A 17 -9.37 -2.59 1.63
CA PRO A 17 -8.66 -3.76 1.09
C PRO A 17 -9.56 -4.62 0.20
N LEU A 18 -10.81 -4.86 0.62
CA LEU A 18 -11.75 -5.71 -0.10
C LEU A 18 -12.14 -5.11 -1.47
N LEU A 19 -12.31 -3.79 -1.53
CA LEU A 19 -12.64 -3.08 -2.78
C LEU A 19 -11.43 -3.00 -3.72
N ALA A 20 -10.22 -2.92 -3.15
CA ALA A 20 -8.97 -2.97 -3.89
C ALA A 20 -8.75 -4.34 -4.56
N GLU A 21 -8.98 -5.43 -3.82
CA GLU A 21 -8.85 -6.80 -4.32
C GLU A 21 -9.83 -7.08 -5.48
N GLN A 22 -11.07 -6.56 -5.39
CA GLN A 22 -12.02 -6.63 -6.52
C GLN A 22 -11.55 -5.85 -7.76
N ASN A 23 -10.95 -4.68 -7.58
CA ASN A 23 -10.45 -3.87 -8.70
C ASN A 23 -9.23 -4.50 -9.37
N GLU A 24 -8.36 -5.16 -8.61
CA GLU A 24 -7.20 -5.89 -9.16
C GLU A 24 -7.64 -7.01 -10.11
N PHE A 25 -8.67 -7.78 -9.74
CA PHE A 25 -9.22 -8.84 -10.58
C PHE A 25 -9.75 -8.32 -11.95
N LEU A 26 -10.15 -7.05 -12.01
CA LEU A 26 -10.68 -6.42 -13.23
C LEU A 26 -9.60 -5.72 -14.08
N THR A 27 -8.40 -5.50 -13.54
CA THR A 27 -7.33 -4.72 -14.20
C THR A 27 -6.07 -5.51 -14.54
N ASP A 28 -6.09 -6.84 -14.36
CA ASP A 28 -4.91 -7.73 -14.47
C ASP A 28 -4.15 -7.60 -15.81
N GLU A 29 -4.80 -7.15 -16.89
CA GLU A 29 -4.21 -7.08 -18.23
C GLU A 29 -3.55 -5.76 -18.62
N LYS A 30 -3.68 -4.70 -17.81
CA LYS A 30 -3.15 -3.36 -18.10
C LYS A 30 -1.87 -3.07 -17.31
N GLU A 31 -0.95 -2.30 -17.92
CA GLU A 31 0.22 -1.79 -17.19
C GLU A 31 -0.23 -0.94 -16.00
N LYS A 32 0.38 -1.17 -14.83
CA LYS A 32 0.09 -0.43 -13.60
C LYS A 32 0.86 0.89 -13.61
N GLU A 33 0.12 1.99 -13.47
CA GLU A 33 0.68 3.32 -13.23
C GLU A 33 1.07 3.47 -11.75
N PHE A 34 2.17 4.19 -11.47
CA PHE A 34 2.69 4.34 -10.11
C PHE A 34 2.46 5.72 -9.48
N VAL A 35 2.13 6.74 -10.28
CA VAL A 35 2.03 8.15 -9.81
C VAL A 35 0.86 8.34 -8.85
N LEU A 36 -0.34 7.88 -9.22
CA LEU A 36 -1.54 8.01 -8.38
C LEU A 36 -1.42 7.20 -7.07
N PRO A 37 -0.99 5.93 -7.11
CA PRO A 37 -0.68 5.15 -5.91
C PRO A 37 0.36 5.80 -4.98
N LEU A 38 1.42 6.37 -5.54
CA LEU A 38 2.44 7.07 -4.78
C LEU A 38 1.87 8.31 -4.08
N LEU A 39 1.06 9.12 -4.77
CA LEU A 39 0.39 10.28 -4.18
C LEU A 39 -0.55 9.88 -3.03
N LEU A 40 -1.32 8.80 -3.20
CA LEU A 40 -2.23 8.30 -2.18
C LEU A 40 -1.50 7.73 -0.96
N ASN A 41 -0.37 7.04 -1.14
CA ASN A 41 0.44 6.58 -0.01
C ASN A 41 1.19 7.72 0.70
N PHE A 42 1.54 8.79 -0.02
CA PHE A 42 2.27 9.91 0.58
C PHE A 42 1.34 10.89 1.33
N LEU A 43 0.26 11.34 0.68
CA LEU A 43 -0.64 12.38 1.20
C LEU A 43 -1.56 11.85 2.31
N PRO A 44 -2.65 11.11 2.04
CA PRO A 44 -3.49 10.57 3.10
C PRO A 44 -2.78 9.46 3.87
N GLY A 45 -1.96 8.64 3.20
CA GLY A 45 -1.28 7.49 3.84
C GLY A 45 -2.17 6.26 3.93
N PHE A 46 -1.96 5.46 4.97
CA PHE A 46 -2.71 4.25 5.33
C PHE A 46 -2.66 3.12 4.29
N GLY A 47 -1.65 3.14 3.41
CA GLY A 47 -1.45 2.09 2.41
C GLY A 47 -2.46 2.10 1.27
N ILE A 48 -3.30 3.13 1.16
CA ILE A 48 -4.39 3.24 0.18
C ILE A 48 -3.87 3.09 -1.26
N GLY A 49 -2.73 3.69 -1.57
CA GLY A 49 -2.11 3.59 -2.89
C GLY A 49 -1.63 2.18 -3.21
N SER A 50 -1.03 1.50 -2.23
CA SER A 50 -0.62 0.11 -2.39
C SER A 50 -1.81 -0.82 -2.60
N TYR A 51 -2.89 -0.63 -1.82
CA TYR A 51 -4.14 -1.35 -2.05
C TYR A 51 -4.72 -1.08 -3.44
N LEU A 52 -4.74 0.18 -3.90
CA LEU A 52 -5.22 0.51 -5.24
C LEU A 52 -4.44 -0.20 -6.36
N GLN A 53 -3.15 -0.48 -6.14
CA GLN A 53 -2.33 -1.26 -7.06
C GLN A 53 -2.46 -2.78 -6.88
N GLY A 54 -3.15 -3.28 -5.87
CA GLY A 54 -3.18 -4.71 -5.54
C GLY A 54 -2.03 -5.20 -4.68
N ASP A 55 -1.17 -4.31 -4.17
CA ASP A 55 -0.13 -4.68 -3.20
C ASP A 55 -0.71 -4.70 -1.78
N THR A 56 -1.47 -5.75 -1.47
CA THR A 56 -2.15 -5.93 -0.18
C THR A 56 -1.17 -6.01 0.99
N THR A 57 -0.01 -6.64 0.78
CA THR A 57 1.04 -6.75 1.80
C THR A 57 1.65 -5.38 2.09
N GLY A 58 2.06 -4.63 1.06
CA GLY A 58 2.60 -3.28 1.23
C GLY A 58 1.58 -2.34 1.85
N GLY A 59 0.31 -2.41 1.40
CA GLY A 59 -0.80 -1.65 1.95
C GLY A 59 -1.00 -1.91 3.44
N THR A 60 -0.94 -3.17 3.87
CA THR A 60 -1.15 -3.55 5.28
C THR A 60 0.02 -3.07 6.17
N ILE A 61 1.25 -3.18 5.69
CA ILE A 61 2.43 -2.69 6.41
C ILE A 61 2.33 -1.17 6.63
N LEU A 62 1.99 -0.43 5.56
CA LEU A 62 1.76 1.02 5.63
C LEU A 62 0.63 1.39 6.58
N LEU A 63 -0.47 0.65 6.53
CA LEU A 63 -1.62 0.88 7.37
C LEU A 63 -1.28 0.75 8.86
N ILE A 64 -0.61 -0.33 9.24
CA ILE A 64 -0.19 -0.55 10.64
C ILE A 64 0.82 0.52 11.06
N GLY A 65 1.81 0.79 10.20
CA GLY A 65 2.83 1.81 10.46
C GLY A 65 2.22 3.20 10.67
N ASP A 66 1.25 3.60 9.84
CA ASP A 66 0.58 4.89 9.96
C ASP A 66 -0.34 4.95 11.19
N ILE A 67 -1.11 3.90 11.50
CA ILE A 67 -1.92 3.85 12.73
C ILE A 67 -1.05 4.00 13.98
N VAL A 68 0.07 3.28 14.05
CA VAL A 68 0.98 3.34 15.21
C VAL A 68 1.70 4.70 15.27
N GLY A 69 2.24 5.17 14.14
CA GLY A 69 2.96 6.45 14.06
C GLY A 69 2.07 7.64 14.40
N TYR A 70 0.94 7.80 13.70
CA TYR A 70 -0.02 8.86 13.99
C TYR A 70 -0.66 8.71 15.38
N GLY A 71 -0.90 7.47 15.83
CA GLY A 71 -1.45 7.19 17.15
C GLY A 71 -0.54 7.68 18.28
N LEU A 72 0.75 7.38 18.20
CA LEU A 72 1.75 7.83 19.19
C LEU A 72 1.94 9.35 19.14
N LEU A 73 2.08 9.94 17.94
CA LEU A 73 2.24 11.39 17.80
C LEU A 73 1.00 12.16 18.27
N GLY A 74 -0.20 11.68 17.93
CA GLY A 74 -1.46 12.28 18.36
C GLY A 74 -1.66 12.17 19.87
N THR A 75 -1.31 11.03 20.47
CA THR A 75 -1.37 10.85 21.92
C THR A 75 -0.41 11.78 22.64
N ALA A 76 0.84 11.88 22.17
CA ALA A 76 1.83 12.80 22.74
C ALA A 76 1.34 14.26 22.67
N PHE A 77 0.78 14.67 21.52
CA PHE A 77 0.22 16.00 21.34
C PHE A 77 -0.94 16.30 22.30
N LEU A 78 -1.87 15.35 22.46
CA LEU A 78 -2.99 15.48 23.41
C LEU A 78 -2.53 15.55 24.86
N CYS A 79 -1.50 14.79 25.24
CA CYS A 79 -0.91 14.88 26.57
C CYS A 79 -0.34 16.28 26.84
N VAL A 80 0.43 16.84 25.90
CA VAL A 80 1.00 18.19 26.03
C VAL A 80 -0.09 19.25 26.14
N LEU A 81 -1.11 19.21 25.26
CA LEU A 81 -2.24 20.14 25.33
C LEU A 81 -3.03 20.02 26.64
N GLY A 82 -3.26 18.79 27.11
CA GLY A 82 -3.94 18.53 28.37
C GLY A 82 -3.19 19.13 29.56
N SER A 83 -1.87 18.98 29.60
CA SER A 83 -1.01 19.59 30.64
C SER A 83 -1.07 21.11 30.61
N ILE A 84 -0.99 21.73 29.43
CA ILE A 84 -1.08 23.20 29.27
C ILE A 84 -2.45 23.71 29.74
N PHE A 85 -3.53 23.06 29.31
CA PHE A 85 -4.89 23.42 29.68
C PHE A 85 -5.12 23.30 31.19
N TRP A 86 -4.67 22.20 31.80
CA TRP A 86 -4.81 21.98 33.23
C TRP A 86 -4.02 22.99 34.06
N GLY A 87 -2.78 23.31 33.66
CA GLY A 87 -1.97 24.34 34.30
C GLY A 87 -2.59 25.74 34.20
N ALA A 88 -3.23 26.05 33.07
CA ALA A 88 -3.94 27.31 32.87
C ALA A 88 -5.19 27.45 33.77
N VAL A 89 -5.95 26.36 33.96
CA VAL A 89 -7.15 26.35 34.80
C VAL A 89 -6.82 26.37 36.29
N THR A 90 -5.72 25.72 36.69
CA THR A 90 -5.33 25.60 38.11
C THR A 90 -4.36 26.68 38.58
N PHE A 91 -3.89 27.56 37.70
CA PHE A 91 -2.83 28.55 37.96
C PHE A 91 -1.53 27.93 38.51
N GLN A 92 -1.27 26.66 38.20
CA GLN A 92 -0.08 25.92 38.64
C GLN A 92 0.78 25.56 37.43
N PHE A 93 1.76 26.41 37.10
CA PHE A 93 2.62 26.24 35.92
C PHE A 93 3.95 25.53 36.21
N GLN A 94 4.32 25.36 37.49
CA GLN A 94 5.72 25.11 37.86
C GLN A 94 6.12 23.64 38.04
N ASP A 95 5.18 22.72 38.35
CA ASP A 95 5.54 21.36 38.82
C ASP A 95 4.91 20.19 38.03
N TRP A 96 4.03 20.42 37.05
CA TRP A 96 3.21 19.33 36.44
C TRP A 96 3.70 18.81 35.08
N TYR A 97 4.76 19.38 34.51
CA TYR A 97 5.26 18.95 33.19
C TYR A 97 6.15 17.72 33.30
N ASN A 98 5.59 16.57 33.68
CA ASN A 98 6.25 15.29 33.46
C ASN A 98 6.13 14.91 31.98
N LEU A 99 6.98 15.53 31.16
CA LEU A 99 7.03 15.37 29.70
C LEU A 99 7.79 14.12 29.24
N SER A 100 8.31 13.32 30.17
CA SER A 100 9.10 12.13 29.84
C SER A 100 8.32 11.14 28.97
N ALA A 101 7.05 10.86 29.29
CA ALA A 101 6.23 9.94 28.49
C ALA A 101 5.87 10.48 27.08
N PRO A 102 5.37 11.73 26.92
CA PRO A 102 5.17 12.34 25.61
C PRO A 102 6.43 12.40 24.75
N GLU A 103 7.60 12.63 25.35
CA GLU A 103 8.87 12.73 24.62
C GLU A 103 9.23 11.40 23.93
N TRP A 104 9.18 10.27 24.64
CA TRP A 104 9.40 8.95 24.05
C TRP A 104 8.37 8.59 22.98
N MET A 105 7.12 9.00 23.17
CA MET A 105 6.07 8.82 22.17
C MET A 105 6.35 9.61 20.88
N VAL A 106 6.92 10.82 20.99
CA VAL A 106 7.33 11.60 19.82
C VAL A 106 8.51 10.95 19.10
N VAL A 107 9.51 10.45 19.83
CA VAL A 107 10.69 9.80 19.23
C VAL A 107 10.30 8.51 18.50
N ILE A 108 9.53 7.64 19.16
CA ILE A 108 9.11 6.35 18.58
C ILE A 108 8.07 6.59 17.48
N GLY A 109 7.04 7.41 17.76
CA GLY A 109 6.00 7.71 16.79
C GLY A 109 6.54 8.43 15.56
N GLY A 110 7.44 9.39 15.75
CA GLY A 110 8.09 10.14 14.68
C GLY A 110 9.00 9.28 13.81
N SER A 111 9.79 8.38 14.41
CA SER A 111 10.63 7.45 13.64
C SER A 111 9.80 6.49 12.80
N ILE A 112 8.74 5.89 13.38
CA ILE A 112 7.81 5.02 12.64
C ILE A 112 7.14 5.81 11.50
N PHE A 113 6.66 7.02 11.77
CA PHE A 113 6.02 7.87 10.77
C PHE A 113 6.93 8.15 9.56
N VAL A 114 8.19 8.53 9.81
CA VAL A 114 9.16 8.79 8.73
C VAL A 114 9.42 7.52 7.91
N VAL A 115 9.61 6.38 8.58
CA VAL A 115 9.83 5.09 7.91
C VAL A 115 8.62 4.70 7.06
N SER A 116 7.41 4.83 7.58
CA SER A 116 6.17 4.55 6.85
C SER A 116 6.05 5.43 5.60
N LYS A 117 6.36 6.73 5.68
CA LYS A 117 6.30 7.63 4.52
C LYS A 117 7.32 7.29 3.45
N LEU A 118 8.55 6.94 3.84
CA LEU A 118 9.58 6.50 2.89
C LEU A 118 9.17 5.19 2.21
N PHE A 119 8.66 4.23 2.99
CA PHE A 119 8.16 2.97 2.45
C PHE A 119 6.99 3.18 1.49
N GLY A 120 6.07 4.10 1.81
CA GLY A 120 4.93 4.47 0.97
C GLY A 120 5.29 5.07 -0.39
N ILE A 121 6.46 5.72 -0.49
CA ILE A 121 6.99 6.25 -1.75
C ILE A 121 7.65 5.14 -2.57
N ILE A 122 8.51 4.34 -1.93
CA ILE A 122 9.34 3.35 -2.64
C ILE A 122 8.49 2.18 -3.16
N ARG A 123 7.54 1.72 -2.34
CA ARG A 123 6.81 0.48 -2.59
C ARG A 123 5.96 0.50 -3.86
N PRO A 124 5.17 1.54 -4.17
CA PRO A 124 4.37 1.59 -5.40
C PRO A 124 5.19 1.64 -6.69
N ILE A 125 6.39 2.21 -6.62
CA ILE A 125 7.32 2.26 -7.77
C ILE A 125 7.84 0.86 -8.05
N TRP A 126 8.33 0.17 -7.02
CA TRP A 126 8.90 -1.17 -7.19
C TRP A 126 7.84 -2.18 -7.63
N PHE A 127 6.67 -2.18 -6.97
CA PHE A 127 5.58 -3.08 -7.32
C PHE A 127 5.09 -2.85 -8.75
N GLY A 128 4.95 -1.58 -9.19
CA GLY A 128 4.55 -1.26 -10.56
C GLY A 128 5.56 -1.75 -11.61
N VAL A 129 6.86 -1.60 -11.36
CA VAL A 129 7.92 -2.08 -12.27
C VAL A 129 7.89 -3.61 -12.38
N GLU A 130 7.89 -4.31 -11.24
CA GLU A 130 7.91 -5.78 -11.21
C GLU A 130 6.65 -6.37 -11.88
N TYR A 131 5.49 -5.77 -11.62
CA TYR A 131 4.24 -6.18 -12.24
C TYR A 131 4.27 -6.03 -13.76
N ASN A 132 4.73 -4.87 -14.26
CA ASN A 132 4.78 -4.59 -15.69
C ASN A 132 5.80 -5.48 -16.43
N GLU A 133 6.93 -5.81 -15.81
CA GLU A 133 7.89 -6.77 -16.37
C GLU A 133 7.29 -8.17 -16.49
N ASN A 134 6.60 -8.63 -15.44
CA ASN A 134 5.94 -9.93 -15.44
C ASN A 134 4.81 -10.00 -16.47
N LEU A 135 4.04 -8.93 -16.64
CA LEU A 135 3.02 -8.83 -17.67
C LEU A 135 3.63 -8.97 -19.09
N LYS A 136 4.75 -8.28 -19.35
CA LYS A 136 5.47 -8.37 -20.63
C LYS A 136 5.99 -9.78 -20.90
N ARG A 137 6.54 -10.44 -19.88
CA ARG A 137 7.01 -11.84 -19.98
C ARG A 137 5.85 -12.80 -20.27
N LYS A 138 4.71 -12.65 -19.59
CA LYS A 138 3.51 -13.47 -19.82
C LYS A 138 2.98 -13.28 -21.25
N LYS A 139 2.85 -12.04 -21.72
CA LYS A 139 2.41 -11.74 -23.10
C LYS A 139 3.37 -12.33 -24.14
N ALA A 140 4.68 -12.24 -23.94
CA ALA A 140 5.67 -12.84 -24.82
C ALA A 140 5.63 -14.39 -24.81
N ALA A 141 5.37 -15.02 -23.65
CA ALA A 141 5.26 -16.47 -23.55
C ALA A 141 4.00 -17.03 -24.23
N VAL A 142 2.88 -16.32 -24.18
CA VAL A 142 1.63 -16.71 -24.86
C VAL A 142 1.76 -16.61 -26.38
N ASP A 143 2.48 -15.59 -26.87
CA ASP A 143 2.78 -15.44 -28.30
C ASP A 143 3.64 -16.60 -28.86
N VAL A 144 4.41 -17.26 -27.99
CA VAL A 144 5.17 -18.47 -28.31
C VAL A 144 4.36 -19.71 -27.94
N SER A 145 3.28 -19.97 -28.69
CA SER A 145 2.49 -21.19 -28.51
C SER A 145 3.05 -22.34 -29.37
N PRO A 146 3.30 -23.55 -28.80
CA PRO A 146 3.73 -24.70 -29.58
C PRO A 146 2.58 -25.14 -30.50
N VAL A 147 2.84 -25.17 -31.80
CA VAL A 147 1.89 -25.68 -32.78
C VAL A 147 2.27 -27.12 -33.10
N VAL A 148 1.30 -28.01 -32.92
CA VAL A 148 1.38 -29.41 -33.34
C VAL A 148 0.70 -29.49 -34.70
N GLU A 149 1.48 -29.59 -35.77
CA GLU A 149 0.94 -29.85 -37.12
C GLU A 149 0.98 -31.36 -37.39
N PRO A 150 -0.12 -31.95 -37.90
CA PRO A 150 -0.09 -33.34 -38.34
C PRO A 150 0.86 -33.45 -39.54
N ALA A 151 1.81 -34.40 -39.48
CA ALA A 151 2.76 -34.62 -40.55
C ALA A 151 2.02 -35.10 -41.82
N PRO A 152 2.33 -34.56 -43.02
CA PRO A 152 1.62 -34.90 -44.27
C PRO A 152 1.66 -36.37 -44.67
N ASP A 153 2.55 -37.15 -44.06
CA ASP A 153 2.94 -38.51 -44.43
C ASP A 153 2.57 -39.58 -43.38
N GLY A 154 1.80 -39.22 -42.34
CA GLY A 154 1.38 -40.17 -41.29
C GLY A 154 2.50 -40.61 -40.35
N GLY A 155 3.68 -39.96 -40.42
CA GLY A 155 4.79 -40.10 -39.49
C GLY A 155 4.73 -39.13 -38.31
N ALA A 156 5.69 -39.27 -37.38
CA ALA A 156 5.73 -38.61 -36.07
C ALA A 156 5.36 -37.12 -36.04
N LEU A 157 4.65 -36.71 -34.97
CA LEU A 157 4.23 -35.34 -34.68
C LEU A 157 5.40 -34.35 -34.85
N LYS A 158 5.26 -33.35 -35.73
CA LYS A 158 6.19 -32.22 -35.79
C LYS A 158 5.83 -31.22 -34.69
N PHE A 159 6.75 -31.03 -33.76
CA PHE A 159 6.70 -29.94 -32.81
C PHE A 159 7.32 -28.69 -33.46
N GLY A 160 6.50 -27.70 -33.79
CA GLY A 160 6.94 -26.41 -34.32
C GLY A 160 6.71 -25.28 -33.32
N LEU A 161 7.63 -24.33 -33.27
CA LEU A 161 7.41 -23.05 -32.60
C LEU A 161 6.80 -22.09 -33.62
N LYS A 162 5.57 -21.63 -33.42
CA LYS A 162 4.95 -20.60 -34.26
C LYS A 162 5.07 -19.26 -33.56
N ILE A 163 5.86 -18.36 -34.11
CA ILE A 163 6.03 -16.98 -33.60
C ILE A 163 4.99 -16.13 -34.33
N HIS A 164 3.97 -15.64 -33.63
CA HIS A 164 2.99 -14.71 -34.20
C HIS A 164 3.48 -13.27 -34.05
N THR A 165 4.29 -12.78 -35.00
CA THR A 165 4.72 -11.37 -34.99
C THR A 165 3.50 -10.45 -35.20
N ILE A 166 2.97 -9.88 -34.11
CA ILE A 166 2.02 -8.78 -34.21
C ILE A 166 2.84 -7.49 -34.39
N ILE A 167 2.90 -7.02 -35.63
CA ILE A 167 3.40 -5.67 -35.95
C ILE A 167 2.39 -4.68 -35.34
N PRO A 168 2.79 -3.79 -34.41
CA PRO A 168 1.88 -2.74 -33.95
C PRO A 168 1.69 -1.73 -35.09
N LEU A 169 0.44 -1.56 -35.52
CA LEU A 169 -0.03 -0.47 -36.40
C LEU A 169 -0.39 0.76 -35.57
#